data_AF-T1A9A2-F1
#
_entry.id   AF-T1A9A2-F1
#
_cell.length_a   1.000
_cell.length_b   1.000
_cell.length_c   1.000
_cell.angle_alpha   90.00
_cell.angle_beta   90.00
_cell.angle_gamma   90.00
#
_symmetry.space_group_name_H-M   'P 1'
#
loop_
_entity.id
_entity.type
_entity.pdbx_description
1 polymer ?
#
loop_
_entity_poly.entity_id
_entity_poly.type
_entity_poly.pdbx_seq_one_letter_code
_entity_poly.pdbx_strand_id
1 'polypeptide(L)'
;NGGAPGCDGTTFDQIASHGQERWLEELRQELRAGEYRPQPLLRVWIPKSNGGQRPLGIPCIRDRVVEMAVLLVLGPIFEADLLRNQYGFRPGLDAKMAVRQAFWPVGDRGRSEVVDADSATTFLRFRTDR
;
A
#
# COMPACT_ATOMS: atom_id res chain seq x y z
N ASN A 1 -2.42 4.38 -12.28
CA ASN A 1 -1.64 3.16 -11.91
C ASN A 1 -1.56 2.09 -12.99
N GLY A 2 -2.47 1.94 -13.96
CA GLY A 2 -2.28 1.05 -15.14
C GLY A 2 -1.90 -0.42 -14.85
N GLY A 3 -2.02 -0.85 -13.59
CA GLY A 3 -1.50 -2.14 -13.13
C GLY A 3 -2.43 -3.29 -13.52
N ALA A 4 -1.86 -4.49 -13.60
CA ALA A 4 -2.54 -5.72 -13.99
C ALA A 4 -3.88 -5.97 -13.27
N PRO A 5 -4.80 -6.73 -13.88
CA PRO A 5 -6.03 -7.18 -13.23
C PRO A 5 -5.72 -8.06 -12.01
N GLY A 6 -6.69 -8.15 -11.09
CA GLY A 6 -6.62 -9.06 -9.95
C GLY A 6 -7.06 -10.49 -10.31
N CYS A 7 -7.47 -11.25 -9.31
CA CYS A 7 -7.90 -12.65 -9.52
C CYS A 7 -9.20 -12.78 -10.33
N ASP A 8 -10.00 -11.70 -10.38
CA ASP A 8 -11.25 -11.62 -11.14
C ASP A 8 -11.05 -11.36 -12.64
N GLY A 9 -9.82 -11.02 -13.06
CA GLY A 9 -9.48 -10.73 -14.45
C GLY A 9 -10.04 -9.40 -14.96
N THR A 10 -10.73 -8.61 -14.14
CA THR A 10 -11.37 -7.36 -14.56
C THR A 10 -10.33 -6.34 -14.99
N THR A 11 -10.42 -5.85 -16.23
CA THR A 11 -9.51 -4.83 -16.80
C THR A 11 -10.14 -3.44 -16.79
N PHE A 12 -9.31 -2.40 -16.96
CA PHE A 12 -9.79 -1.02 -17.10
C PHE A 12 -10.68 -0.84 -18.33
N ASP A 13 -10.39 -1.53 -19.43
CA ASP A 13 -11.18 -1.44 -20.67
C ASP A 13 -12.58 -2.05 -20.48
N GLN A 14 -12.69 -3.14 -19.72
CA GLN A 14 -13.97 -3.74 -19.36
C GLN A 14 -14.80 -2.79 -18.49
N ILE A 15 -14.18 -2.14 -17.50
CA ILE A 15 -14.85 -1.14 -16.65
C ILE A 15 -15.30 0.07 -17.48
N ALA A 16 -14.44 0.54 -18.39
CA ALA A 16 -14.79 1.63 -19.30
C ALA A 16 -15.98 1.26 -20.19
N SER A 17 -16.00 0.03 -20.71
CA SER A 17 -17.10 -0.49 -21.55
C SER A 17 -18.41 -0.67 -20.77
N HIS A 18 -18.35 -1.01 -19.48
CA HIS A 18 -19.52 -1.09 -18.59
C HIS A 18 -20.10 0.29 -18.23
N GLY A 19 -19.29 1.34 -18.37
CA GLY A 19 -19.58 2.70 -17.92
C GLY A 19 -19.03 2.92 -16.52
N GLN A 20 -18.00 3.78 -16.42
CA GLN A 20 -17.26 4.01 -15.17
C GLN A 20 -18.15 4.52 -14.02
N GLU A 21 -19.04 5.49 -14.30
CA GLU A 21 -19.94 6.04 -13.28
C GLU A 21 -20.91 4.99 -12.76
N ARG A 22 -21.48 4.19 -13.65
CA ARG A 22 -22.37 3.09 -13.30
C ARG A 22 -21.64 2.05 -12.45
N TRP A 23 -20.44 1.64 -12.87
CA TRP A 23 -19.63 0.68 -12.14
C TRP A 23 -19.30 1.18 -10.71
N LEU A 24 -18.95 2.46 -10.58
CA LEU A 24 -18.69 3.08 -9.28
C LEU A 24 -19.95 3.15 -8.41
N GLU A 25 -21.10 3.42 -9.02
CA GLU A 25 -22.38 3.47 -8.30
C GLU A 25 -22.76 2.10 -7.74
N GLU A 26 -22.63 1.04 -8.52
CA GLU A 26 -22.88 -0.34 -8.10
C GLU A 26 -21.95 -0.72 -6.92
N LEU A 27 -20.65 -0.44 -7.03
CA LEU A 27 -19.70 -0.66 -5.94
C LEU A 27 -20.05 0.13 -4.67
N ARG A 28 -20.49 1.39 -4.82
CA ARG A 28 -20.94 2.24 -3.71
C ARG A 28 -22.15 1.64 -3.01
N GLN A 29 -23.11 1.12 -3.77
CA GLN A 29 -24.32 0.50 -3.22
C GLN A 29 -23.97 -0.75 -2.41
N GLU A 30 -23.11 -1.63 -2.92
CA GLU A 30 -22.64 -2.81 -2.18
C GLU A 30 -21.96 -2.43 -0.85
N LEU A 31 -21.11 -1.40 -0.85
CA LEU A 31 -20.45 -0.91 0.35
C LEU A 31 -21.45 -0.38 1.38
N ARG A 32 -22.45 0.40 0.94
CA ARG A 32 -23.50 0.94 1.81
C ARG A 32 -24.42 -0.13 2.37
N ALA A 33 -24.69 -1.18 1.59
CA ALA A 33 -25.47 -2.33 2.03
C ALA A 33 -24.70 -3.26 2.98
N GLY A 34 -23.39 -3.09 3.13
CA GLY A 34 -22.54 -3.99 3.93
C GLY A 34 -22.29 -5.34 3.26
N GLU A 35 -22.56 -5.43 1.95
CA GLU A 35 -22.45 -6.66 1.15
C GLU A 35 -21.06 -6.82 0.51
N TYR A 36 -20.29 -5.73 0.46
CA TYR A 36 -18.92 -5.75 -0.07
C TYR A 36 -18.05 -6.79 0.66
N ARG A 37 -17.46 -7.69 -0.12
CA ARG A 37 -16.44 -8.63 0.31
C ARG A 37 -15.18 -8.45 -0.55
N PRO A 38 -14.02 -8.12 0.07
CA PRO A 38 -12.78 -8.00 -0.69
C PRO A 38 -12.40 -9.34 -1.31
N GLN A 39 -11.83 -9.30 -2.51
CA GLN A 39 -11.43 -10.51 -3.22
C GLN A 39 -10.06 -11.00 -2.75
N PRO A 40 -9.76 -12.31 -2.90
CA PRO A 40 -8.41 -12.82 -2.69
C PRO A 40 -7.39 -12.12 -3.60
N LEU A 41 -6.20 -11.86 -3.07
CA LEU A 41 -5.12 -11.27 -3.89
C LEU A 41 -4.63 -12.28 -4.93
N LEU A 42 -4.41 -11.81 -6.17
CA LEU A 42 -3.69 -12.60 -7.17
C LEU A 42 -2.20 -12.64 -6.81
N ARG A 43 -1.66 -13.85 -6.60
CA ARG A 43 -0.26 -14.06 -6.25
C ARG A 43 0.61 -14.14 -7.50
N VAL A 44 1.58 -13.24 -7.62
CA VAL A 44 2.58 -13.25 -8.70
C VAL A 44 3.97 -13.31 -8.09
N TRP A 45 4.87 -14.11 -8.68
CA TRP A 45 6.25 -14.22 -8.25
C TRP A 45 7.15 -13.35 -9.12
N ILE A 46 7.88 -12.43 -8.50
CA ILE A 46 8.83 -11.55 -9.20
C ILE A 46 10.24 -11.98 -8.83
N PRO A 47 11.12 -12.25 -9.81
CA PRO A 47 12.51 -12.62 -9.52
C PRO A 47 13.25 -11.46 -8.83
N LYS A 48 14.13 -11.79 -7.87
CA LYS A 48 15.09 -10.83 -7.31
C LYS A 48 16.36 -10.78 -8.15
N SER A 49 17.06 -9.65 -8.13
CA SER A 49 18.36 -9.50 -8.79
C SER A 49 19.46 -10.40 -8.20
N ASN A 50 19.35 -10.77 -6.92
CA ASN A 50 20.31 -11.59 -6.19
C ASN A 50 19.91 -13.08 -6.06
N GLY A 51 18.94 -13.54 -6.86
CA GLY A 51 18.38 -14.89 -6.76
C GLY A 51 17.20 -14.99 -5.79
N GLY A 52 16.34 -15.98 -6.05
CA GLY A 52 15.07 -16.15 -5.34
C GLY A 52 13.93 -15.28 -5.91
N GLN A 53 12.75 -15.37 -5.29
CA GLN A 53 11.55 -14.69 -5.73
C GLN A 53 10.96 -13.85 -4.59
N ARG A 54 10.42 -12.68 -4.92
CA ARG A 54 9.54 -11.92 -4.04
C ARG A 54 8.10 -12.19 -4.46
N PRO A 55 7.22 -12.52 -3.52
CA PRO A 55 5.81 -12.55 -3.84
C PRO A 55 5.24 -11.12 -3.96
N LEU A 56 4.34 -10.94 -4.91
CA LEU A 56 3.46 -9.78 -5.03
C LEU A 56 2.00 -10.25 -4.92
N GLY A 57 1.20 -9.55 -4.14
CA GLY A 57 -0.26 -9.69 -4.14
C GLY A 57 -0.87 -8.55 -4.95
N ILE A 58 -1.65 -8.86 -5.98
CA ILE A 58 -2.33 -7.89 -6.82
C ILE A 58 -3.83 -7.93 -6.45
N PRO A 59 -4.38 -6.87 -5.82
CA PRO A 59 -5.81 -6.79 -5.55
C PRO A 59 -6.61 -6.55 -6.83
N CYS A 60 -7.89 -6.94 -6.83
CA CYS A 60 -8.81 -6.61 -7.91
C CYS A 60 -8.97 -5.09 -8.04
N ILE A 61 -9.38 -4.60 -9.23
CA ILE A 61 -9.54 -3.15 -9.44
C ILE A 61 -10.56 -2.57 -8.43
N ARG A 62 -11.66 -3.28 -8.16
CA ARG A 62 -12.66 -2.87 -7.16
C ARG A 62 -12.03 -2.65 -5.79
N ASP A 63 -11.19 -3.59 -5.34
CA ASP A 63 -10.59 -3.52 -4.02
C ASP A 63 -9.59 -2.35 -3.94
N ARG A 64 -8.79 -2.14 -4.99
CA ARG A 64 -7.88 -0.98 -5.08
C ARG A 64 -8.62 0.36 -5.00
N VAL A 65 -9.82 0.44 -5.60
CA VAL A 65 -10.66 1.66 -5.51
C VAL A 65 -11.15 1.87 -4.09
N VAL A 66 -11.62 0.82 -3.42
CA VAL A 66 -12.07 0.89 -2.02
C VAL A 66 -10.91 1.23 -1.08
N GLU A 67 -9.77 0.56 -1.22
CA GLU A 67 -8.53 0.82 -0.46
C GLU A 67 -8.08 2.27 -0.62
N MET A 68 -8.12 2.81 -1.85
CA MET A 68 -7.77 4.20 -2.12
C MET A 68 -8.78 5.17 -1.49
N ALA A 69 -10.07 4.87 -1.54
CA ALA A 69 -11.09 5.69 -0.89
C ALA A 69 -10.87 5.75 0.63
N VAL A 70 -10.55 4.60 1.26
CA VAL A 70 -10.18 4.53 2.67
C VAL A 70 -8.92 5.35 2.95
N LEU A 71 -7.88 5.23 2.11
CA LEU A 71 -6.64 5.98 2.25
C LEU A 71 -6.86 7.50 2.17
N LEU A 72 -7.71 7.96 1.27
CA LEU A 72 -8.02 9.39 1.12
C LEU A 72 -8.70 9.98 2.36
N VAL A 73 -9.51 9.19 3.06
CA VAL A 73 -10.22 9.63 4.27
C VAL A 73 -9.36 9.49 5.52
N LEU A 74 -8.73 8.32 5.70
CA LEU A 74 -7.97 8.01 6.92
C LEU A 74 -6.54 8.55 6.89
N GLY A 75 -5.95 8.71 5.71
CA GLY A 75 -4.58 9.18 5.53
C GLY A 75 -4.30 10.49 6.27
N PRO A 76 -5.09 11.56 6.07
CA PRO A 76 -4.90 12.84 6.78
C PRO A 76 -5.01 12.73 8.30
N ILE A 77 -5.83 11.81 8.82
CA ILE A 77 -5.99 11.58 10.26
C ILE A 77 -4.69 10.98 10.82
N PHE A 78 -4.18 9.92 10.20
CA PHE A 78 -2.92 9.31 10.64
C PHE A 78 -1.71 10.24 10.45
N GLU A 79 -1.68 11.01 9.36
CA GLU A 79 -0.60 11.97 9.10
C GLU A 79 -0.44 13.01 10.22
N ALA A 80 -1.53 13.37 10.91
CA ALA A 80 -1.49 14.28 12.05
C ALA A 80 -0.74 13.68 13.26
N ASP A 81 -0.79 12.36 13.43
CA ASP A 81 -0.22 11.64 14.58
C ASP A 81 1.17 11.03 14.29
N LEU A 82 1.54 10.85 13.00
CA LEU A 82 2.81 10.24 12.61
C LEU A 82 4.01 11.11 13.02
N LEU A 83 5.01 10.47 13.65
CA LEU A 83 6.22 11.15 14.09
C LEU A 83 7.04 11.68 12.90
N ARG A 84 7.78 12.77 13.13
CA ARG A 84 8.59 13.44 12.09
C ARG A 84 9.73 12.59 11.53
N ASN A 85 10.18 11.59 12.28
CA ASN A 85 11.24 10.66 11.87
C ASN A 85 10.71 9.42 11.12
N GLN A 86 9.42 9.38 10.78
CA GLN A 86 8.81 8.34 9.97
C GLN A 86 8.66 8.84 8.53
N TYR A 87 9.31 8.17 7.58
CA TYR A 87 9.41 8.63 6.19
C TYR A 87 8.75 7.69 5.18
N GLY A 88 8.53 6.42 5.55
CA GLY A 88 8.03 5.40 4.63
C GLY A 88 6.57 5.62 4.25
N PHE A 89 6.26 5.53 2.96
CA PHE A 89 4.89 5.55 2.40
C PHE A 89 4.07 6.81 2.71
N ARG A 90 4.72 7.95 2.97
CA ARG A 90 4.06 9.23 3.28
C ARG A 90 4.12 10.20 2.09
N PRO A 91 3.05 10.97 1.84
CA PRO A 91 3.07 11.99 0.79
C PRO A 91 4.16 13.05 1.03
N GLY A 92 4.93 13.38 0.00
CA GLY A 92 5.95 14.44 0.07
C GLY A 92 7.23 14.09 0.84
N LEU A 93 7.36 12.86 1.34
CA LEU A 93 8.57 12.34 1.98
C LEU A 93 9.19 11.23 1.14
N ASP A 94 10.53 11.11 1.20
CA ASP A 94 11.27 10.09 0.47
C ASP A 94 12.36 9.41 1.32
N ALA A 95 12.91 8.32 0.80
CA ALA A 95 13.98 7.57 1.49
C ALA A 95 15.27 8.40 1.65
N LYS A 96 15.54 9.36 0.76
CA LYS A 96 16.76 10.19 0.83
C LYS A 96 16.66 11.19 1.98
N MET A 97 15.48 11.71 2.27
CA MET A 97 15.22 12.54 3.45
C MET A 97 15.53 11.76 4.73
N ALA A 98 15.11 10.49 4.82
CA ALA A 98 15.43 9.63 5.96
C ALA A 98 16.95 9.45 6.14
N VAL A 99 17.66 9.17 5.04
CA VAL A 99 19.13 9.06 5.04
C VAL A 99 19.77 10.35 5.53
N ARG A 100 19.39 11.52 4.98
CA ARG A 100 19.94 12.82 5.43
C ARG A 100 19.73 13.05 6.93
N GLN A 101 18.53 12.74 7.43
CA GLN A 101 18.24 12.86 8.86
C GLN A 101 19.09 11.93 9.73
N ALA A 102 19.35 10.71 9.26
CA ALA A 102 20.18 9.74 9.97
C ALA A 102 21.66 10.13 9.99
N PHE A 103 22.18 10.74 8.93
CA PHE A 103 23.59 11.14 8.82
C PHE A 103 23.93 12.46 9.52
N TRP A 104 22.97 13.38 9.71
CA TRP A 104 23.21 14.68 10.36
C TRP A 104 23.95 14.58 11.71
N PRO A 105 23.54 13.73 12.67
CA PRO A 105 24.20 13.63 13.97
C PRO A 105 25.61 13.02 13.93
N VAL A 106 25.98 12.34 12.84
CA VAL A 106 27.32 11.75 12.67
C VAL A 106 28.36 12.87 12.55
N GLY A 107 28.07 13.87 11.72
CA GLY A 107 28.95 15.03 11.52
C GLY A 107 28.88 16.07 12.65
N ASP A 108 27.69 16.29 13.21
CA ASP A 108 27.45 17.35 14.22
C ASP A 108 27.76 16.90 15.66
N ARG A 109 27.54 15.62 15.98
CA ARG A 109 27.59 15.11 17.38
C ARG A 109 28.50 13.90 17.55
N GLY A 110 29.26 13.52 16.53
CA GLY A 110 30.19 12.39 16.56
C GLY A 110 29.53 11.03 16.84
N ARG A 111 28.22 10.87 16.61
CA ARG A 111 27.53 9.59 16.80
C ARG A 111 27.94 8.65 15.66
N SER A 112 28.72 7.64 15.96
CA SER A 112 29.26 6.70 14.96
C SER A 112 28.64 5.30 15.02
N GLU A 113 27.72 5.06 15.95
CA GLU A 113 27.09 3.76 16.15
C GLU A 113 25.67 3.74 15.56
N VAL A 114 25.33 2.67 14.85
CA VAL A 114 24.02 2.44 14.24
C VAL A 114 23.48 1.11 14.76
N VAL A 115 22.25 1.16 15.29
CA VAL A 115 21.48 -0.04 15.59
C VAL A 115 20.58 -0.30 14.40
N ASP A 116 20.91 -1.34 13.63
CA ASP A 116 20.10 -1.79 12.50
C ASP A 116 19.08 -2.82 13.00
N ALA A 117 17.80 -2.56 12.71
CA ALA A 117 16.68 -3.40 13.13
C ALA A 117 15.69 -3.54 11.97
N ASP A 118 15.44 -4.78 11.58
CA ASP A 118 14.47 -5.13 10.53
C ASP A 118 13.44 -6.13 11.06
N SER A 119 12.22 -6.04 10.53
CA SER A 119 11.12 -6.97 10.85
C SER A 119 10.87 -7.92 9.70
N ALA A 120 10.84 -9.24 9.97
CA ALA A 120 10.51 -10.21 8.95
C ALA A 120 9.09 -9.98 8.39
N THR A 121 8.97 -9.94 7.06
CA THR A 121 7.74 -9.75 6.24
C THR A 121 6.52 -9.21 7.01
N THR A 122 6.48 -7.90 7.21
CA THR A 122 5.49 -7.18 8.05
C THR A 122 4.04 -7.54 7.71
N PHE A 123 3.68 -7.58 6.43
CA PHE A 123 2.29 -7.82 6.00
C PHE A 123 1.79 -9.25 6.23
N LEU A 124 2.68 -10.23 6.39
CA LEU A 124 2.28 -11.62 6.67
C LEU A 124 2.07 -11.88 8.18
N ARG A 125 2.34 -10.90 9.03
CA ARG A 125 2.35 -11.06 10.50
C ARG A 125 1.33 -10.23 11.25
N PHE A 126 0.53 -9.39 10.57
CA PHE A 126 -0.61 -8.75 11.21
C PHE A 126 -1.62 -9.81 11.63
N ARG A 127 -1.80 -9.96 12.95
CA ARG A 127 -2.89 -10.76 13.50
C ARG A 127 -4.15 -9.89 13.43
N THR A 128 -5.19 -10.40 12.82
CA THR A 128 -6.52 -9.84 13.01
C THR A 128 -7.13 -10.57 14.18
N ASP A 129 -7.43 -9.85 15.26
CA ASP A 129 -8.25 -10.39 16.34
C ASP A 129 -9.64 -10.65 15.74
N ARG A 130 -9.99 -11.94 15.64
CA ARG A 130 -11.35 -12.40 15.42
C ARG A 130 -11.85 -13.04 16.70
#